data_AF-A0AA38J4A9-F1
#
_entry.id   AF-A0AA38J4A9-F1
#
_cell.length_a   1.000
_cell.length_b   1.000
_cell.length_c   1.000
_cell.angle_alpha   90.00
_cell.angle_beta   90.00
_cell.angle_gamma   90.00
#
_symmetry.space_group_name_H-M   'P 1'
#
loop_
_entity.id
_entity.type
_entity.pdbx_description
1 polymer ?
#
loop_
_entity_poly.entity_id
_entity_poly.type
_entity_poly.pdbx_seq_one_letter_code
_entity_poly.pdbx_strand_id
1 'polypeptide(L)'
;MKLAAVDGQGFHLPEFIVKELTIYDGITIYETFKPTKQLKELDERTKKQVRYLQRYCHMLRFNDGAKNQTSVKQILIEYIKEHAVAVIYVKERNKENYLMETLGKDCSKL
;
A
#
# COMPACT_ATOMS: atom_id res chain seq x y z
N MET A 1 -3.12 -22.25 11.37
CA MET A 1 -3.56 -20.86 11.20
C MET A 1 -2.43 -20.12 10.52
N LYS A 2 -2.62 -19.57 9.32
CA LYS A 2 -1.55 -18.89 8.58
C LYS A 2 -1.58 -17.39 8.88
N LEU A 3 -0.43 -16.82 9.23
CA LEU A 3 -0.25 -15.39 9.48
C LEU A 3 0.61 -14.80 8.37
N ALA A 4 0.26 -13.60 7.92
CA ALA A 4 1.10 -12.82 7.01
C ALA A 4 1.34 -11.43 7.60
N ALA A 5 2.56 -10.94 7.54
CA ALA A 5 2.89 -9.55 7.81
C ALA A 5 2.75 -8.74 6.51
N VAL A 6 2.04 -7.62 6.57
CA VAL A 6 1.88 -6.70 5.45
C VAL A 6 2.49 -5.36 5.82
N ASP A 7 3.35 -4.85 4.96
CA ASP A 7 3.87 -3.49 5.06
C ASP A 7 3.66 -2.73 3.76
N GLY A 8 3.36 -1.43 3.90
CA GLY A 8 3.15 -0.53 2.78
C GLY A 8 3.96 0.74 2.97
N GLN A 9 4.72 1.12 1.95
CA GLN A 9 5.38 2.43 1.86
C GLN A 9 4.68 3.27 0.81
N GLY A 10 4.54 4.57 1.06
CA GLY A 10 3.76 5.41 0.19
C GLY A 10 3.61 6.86 0.67
N PHE A 11 2.76 7.58 -0.04
CA PHE A 11 2.52 9.00 0.22
C PHE A 11 1.27 9.18 1.08
N HIS A 12 1.45 9.76 2.27
CA HIS A 12 0.36 10.22 3.13
C HIS A 12 -0.14 11.57 2.64
N LEU A 13 -0.94 11.54 1.58
CA LEU A 13 -1.68 12.69 1.06
C LEU A 13 -3.09 12.67 1.67
N PRO A 14 -4.08 13.48 1.22
CA PRO A 14 -5.45 13.37 1.73
C PRO A 14 -6.00 11.94 1.70
N GLU A 15 -5.53 11.11 0.77
CA GLU A 15 -5.66 9.66 0.76
C GLU A 15 -4.26 9.02 0.79
N PHE A 16 -4.12 7.83 1.39
CA PHE A 16 -2.86 7.10 1.38
C PHE A 16 -2.63 6.43 0.01
N ILE A 17 -1.56 6.83 -0.66
CA ILE A 17 -1.14 6.25 -1.94
C ILE A 17 0.00 5.28 -1.69
N VAL A 18 -0.32 3.98 -1.64
CA VAL A 18 0.66 2.89 -1.61
C VAL A 18 1.57 2.98 -2.84
N LYS A 19 2.87 2.86 -2.63
CA LYS A 19 3.90 2.84 -3.66
C LYS A 19 4.67 1.54 -3.70
N GLU A 20 4.86 0.94 -2.53
CA GLU A 20 5.44 -0.37 -2.36
C GLU A 20 4.55 -1.15 -1.40
N LEU A 21 4.27 -2.41 -1.75
CA LEU A 21 3.59 -3.37 -0.89
C LEU A 21 4.51 -4.56 -0.70
N THR A 22 4.71 -4.94 0.56
CA THR A 22 5.40 -6.17 0.93
C THR A 22 4.44 -7.05 1.71
N ILE A 23 4.34 -8.31 1.31
CA ILE A 23 3.63 -9.35 2.05
C ILE A 23 4.64 -10.44 2.41
N TYR A 24 4.69 -10.80 3.69
CA TYR A 24 5.64 -11.77 4.22
C TYR A 24 4.94 -12.83 5.07
N ASP A 25 5.10 -14.10 4.71
CA ASP A 25 4.60 -15.26 5.47
C ASP A 25 5.65 -16.37 5.64
N GLY A 26 6.93 -16.03 5.39
CA GLY A 26 8.01 -16.98 5.13
C GLY A 26 8.51 -16.89 3.69
N ILE A 27 7.64 -16.49 2.75
CA ILE A 27 7.98 -16.05 1.40
C ILE A 27 7.70 -14.55 1.29
N THR A 28 8.50 -13.83 0.49
CA THR A 28 8.32 -12.39 0.27
C THR A 28 7.66 -12.16 -1.08
N ILE A 29 6.52 -11.48 -1.07
CA ILE A 29 5.95 -10.82 -2.24
C ILE A 29 6.25 -9.33 -2.13
N TYR A 30 6.78 -8.76 -3.20
CA TYR A 30 7.13 -7.35 -3.27
C TYR A 30 6.59 -6.76 -4.57
N GLU A 31 5.80 -5.70 -4.45
CA GLU A 31 5.13 -5.06 -5.57
C GLU A 31 5.24 -3.54 -5.49
N THR A 32 5.36 -2.90 -6.66
CA THR A 32 5.44 -1.43 -6.76
C THR A 32 4.30 -0.87 -7.59
N PHE A 33 3.76 0.28 -7.18
CA PHE A 33 2.53 0.82 -7.72
C PHE A 33 2.69 2.23 -8.26
N LYS A 34 2.14 2.45 -9.44
CA LYS A 34 1.99 3.74 -10.09
C LYS A 34 0.66 4.38 -9.65
N PRO A 35 0.67 5.65 -9.20
CA PRO A 35 -0.55 6.34 -8.80
C PRO A 35 -1.48 6.54 -9.99
N THR A 36 -2.77 6.63 -9.71
CA THR A 36 -3.81 6.91 -10.73
C THR A 36 -3.65 8.30 -11.34
N LYS A 37 -3.21 9.29 -10.55
CA LYS A 37 -2.93 10.66 -10.99
C LYS A 37 -1.42 10.88 -11.05
N GLN A 38 -0.92 11.53 -12.10
CA GLN A 38 0.47 11.96 -12.18
C GLN A 38 0.71 13.21 -11.33
N LEU A 39 1.96 13.42 -10.91
CA LEU A 39 2.37 14.59 -10.11
C LEU A 39 1.93 15.92 -10.72
N LYS A 40 1.95 16.04 -12.05
CA LYS A 40 1.56 17.28 -12.76
C LYS A 40 0.09 17.64 -12.60
N GLU A 41 -0.75 16.65 -12.32
CA GLU A 41 -2.22 16.76 -12.20
C GLU A 41 -2.65 17.14 -10.77
N LEU A 42 -1.72 17.17 -9.81
CA LEU A 42 -1.99 17.54 -8.42
C LEU A 42 -1.94 19.06 -8.23
N ASP A 43 -2.64 19.56 -7.20
CA ASP A 43 -2.51 20.94 -6.77
C ASP A 43 -1.12 21.22 -6.17
N GLU A 44 -0.73 22.49 -6.09
CA GLU A 44 0.61 22.89 -5.65
C GLU A 44 0.90 22.58 -4.18
N ARG A 45 -0.11 22.54 -3.31
CA ARG A 45 0.08 22.15 -1.91
C ARG A 45 0.44 20.67 -1.83
N THR A 46 -0.31 19.82 -2.51
CA THR A 46 -0.05 18.37 -2.57
C THR A 46 1.29 18.08 -3.25
N LYS A 47 1.65 18.78 -4.34
CA LYS A 47 2.97 18.66 -4.98
C LYS A 47 4.13 18.95 -4.02
N LYS A 48 4.00 19.98 -3.17
CA LYS A 48 5.02 20.31 -2.16
C LYS A 48 5.19 19.17 -1.15
N GLN A 49 4.08 18.60 -0.66
CA GLN A 49 4.12 17.45 0.25
C GLN A 49 4.76 16.22 -0.41
N VAL A 50 4.38 15.91 -1.65
CA VAL A 50 5.01 14.83 -2.42
C VAL A 50 6.52 15.05 -2.50
N ARG A 51 6.97 16.21 -2.99
CA ARG A 51 8.41 16.52 -3.13
C ARG A 51 9.17 16.39 -1.80
N TYR A 52 8.54 16.77 -0.68
CA TYR A 52 9.13 16.59 0.64
C TYR A 52 9.30 15.10 0.98
N LEU A 53 8.23 14.30 0.86
CA LEU A 53 8.25 12.86 1.15
C LEU A 53 9.24 12.10 0.25
N GLN A 54 9.31 12.46 -1.04
CA GLN A 54 10.27 11.92 -2.00
C GLN A 54 11.72 12.20 -1.62
N ARG A 55 12.02 13.29 -0.92
CA ARG A 55 13.41 13.68 -0.61
C ARG A 55 13.85 13.25 0.78
N TYR A 56 12.93 13.22 1.74
CA TYR A 56 13.28 13.17 3.16
C TYR A 56 12.64 12.01 3.93
N CYS A 57 11.77 11.20 3.31
CA CYS A 57 11.10 10.09 4.00
C CYS A 57 11.51 8.74 3.40
N HIS A 58 11.00 8.42 2.22
CA HIS A 58 11.11 7.07 1.65
C HIS A 58 11.87 7.01 0.31
N MET A 59 12.29 8.15 -0.24
CA MET A 59 13.01 8.26 -1.53
C MET A 59 12.26 7.76 -2.79
N LEU A 60 11.05 7.21 -2.61
CA LEU A 60 10.19 6.76 -3.71
C LEU A 60 9.82 7.88 -4.68
N ARG A 61 9.80 7.54 -5.97
CA ARG A 61 9.35 8.45 -7.02
C ARG A 61 7.84 8.40 -7.20
N PHE A 62 7.18 9.56 -7.22
CA PHE A 62 5.72 9.61 -7.24
C PHE A 62 5.12 8.91 -8.47
N ASN A 63 5.64 9.17 -9.67
CA ASN A 63 5.10 8.63 -10.92
C ASN A 63 5.58 7.22 -11.28
N ASP A 64 6.50 6.63 -10.51
CA ASP A 64 7.13 5.34 -10.84
C ASP A 64 6.24 4.17 -10.39
N GLY A 65 6.62 2.93 -10.70
CA GLY A 65 5.92 1.71 -10.27
C GLY A 65 5.51 0.83 -11.45
N ALA A 66 5.45 -0.48 -11.20
CA ALA A 66 5.19 -1.48 -12.23
C ALA A 66 3.69 -1.75 -12.43
N LYS A 67 2.90 -1.72 -11.34
CA LYS A 67 1.47 -2.04 -11.35
C LYS A 67 0.62 -0.80 -11.11
N ASN A 68 -0.66 -0.85 -11.46
CA ASN A 68 -1.57 0.27 -11.21
C ASN A 68 -2.05 0.28 -9.75
N GLN A 69 -2.28 1.47 -9.18
CA GLN A 69 -2.81 1.62 -7.81
C GLN A 69 -4.08 0.81 -7.55
N THR A 70 -4.95 0.70 -8.56
CA THR A 70 -6.21 -0.05 -8.47
C THR A 70 -6.02 -1.55 -8.23
N SER A 71 -4.83 -2.10 -8.51
CA SER A 71 -4.52 -3.52 -8.33
C SER A 71 -4.15 -3.91 -6.90
N VAL A 72 -3.84 -2.96 -6.00
CA VAL A 72 -3.42 -3.25 -4.62
C VAL A 72 -4.44 -4.14 -3.90
N LYS A 73 -5.72 -3.78 -3.97
CA LYS A 73 -6.80 -4.54 -3.35
C LYS A 73 -6.89 -5.96 -3.89
N GLN A 74 -6.81 -6.11 -5.21
CA GLN A 74 -6.91 -7.41 -5.86
C GLN A 74 -5.76 -8.33 -5.42
N ILE A 75 -4.52 -7.83 -5.44
CA ILE A 75 -3.33 -8.57 -5.02
C ILE A 75 -3.46 -9.07 -3.58
N LEU A 76 -3.89 -8.19 -2.66
CA LEU A 76 -4.10 -8.57 -1.26
C LEU A 76 -5.17 -9.65 -1.12
N ILE A 77 -6.32 -9.51 -1.79
CA ILE A 77 -7.42 -10.49 -1.72
C ILE A 77 -7.02 -11.83 -2.32
N GLU A 78 -6.38 -11.84 -3.48
CA GLU A 78 -5.89 -13.05 -4.13
C GLU A 78 -4.90 -13.77 -3.22
N TYR A 79 -3.92 -13.04 -2.65
CA TYR A 79 -2.96 -13.61 -1.71
C TYR A 79 -3.63 -14.23 -0.48
N ILE A 80 -4.54 -13.49 0.17
CA ILE A 80 -5.26 -13.96 1.36
C ILE A 80 -6.01 -15.27 1.07
N LYS A 81 -6.69 -15.34 -0.08
CA LYS A 81 -7.47 -16.51 -0.50
C LYS A 81 -6.60 -17.70 -0.88
N GLU A 82 -5.62 -17.50 -1.76
CA GLU A 82 -4.75 -18.57 -2.26
C GLU A 82 -3.92 -19.22 -1.15
N HIS A 83 -3.49 -18.42 -0.18
CA HIS A 83 -2.67 -18.90 0.93
C HIS A 83 -3.47 -19.19 2.21
N ALA A 84 -4.79 -19.04 2.20
CA ALA A 84 -5.66 -19.21 3.37
C ALA A 84 -5.13 -18.44 4.60
N VAL A 85 -4.75 -17.17 4.39
CA VAL A 85 -4.28 -16.29 5.46
C VAL A 85 -5.42 -16.00 6.43
N ALA A 86 -5.19 -16.29 7.71
CA ALA A 86 -6.19 -16.15 8.77
C ALA A 86 -5.96 -14.89 9.63
N VAL A 87 -4.74 -14.37 9.67
CA VAL A 87 -4.36 -13.18 10.44
C VAL A 87 -3.39 -12.35 9.61
N ILE A 88 -3.66 -11.04 9.53
CA ILE A 88 -2.74 -10.07 8.93
C ILE A 88 -2.12 -9.25 10.05
N TYR A 89 -0.80 -9.27 10.15
CA TYR A 89 -0.07 -8.35 11.01
C TYR A 89 0.32 -7.11 10.21
N VAL A 90 0.05 -5.93 10.76
CA VAL A 90 0.50 -4.66 10.20
C VAL A 90 1.06 -3.79 11.32
N LYS A 91 2.14 -3.08 11.04
CA LYS A 91 2.74 -2.14 11.98
C LYS A 91 2.28 -0.72 11.60
N GLU A 92 1.85 0.05 12.60
CA GLU A 92 1.34 1.43 12.49
C GLU A 92 -0.15 1.54 12.13
N ARG A 93 -0.86 2.34 12.93
CA ARG A 93 -2.32 2.52 12.84
C ARG A 93 -2.80 3.11 11.50
N ASN A 94 -2.00 3.94 10.85
CA ASN A 94 -2.37 4.51 9.54
C ASN A 94 -2.44 3.43 8.45
N LYS A 95 -1.51 2.46 8.48
CA LYS A 95 -1.49 1.35 7.53
C LYS A 95 -2.59 0.35 7.82
N GLU A 96 -2.87 0.11 9.10
CA GLU A 96 -4.02 -0.67 9.56
C GLU A 96 -5.33 -0.09 9.04
N ASN A 97 -5.56 1.22 9.23
CA ASN A 97 -6.74 1.90 8.71
C ASN A 97 -6.87 1.77 7.19
N TYR A 98 -5.77 1.97 6.45
CA TYR A 98 -5.75 1.79 5.00
C TYR A 98 -6.12 0.36 4.58
N LEU A 99 -5.56 -0.66 5.25
CA LEU A 99 -5.87 -2.06 4.97
C LEU A 99 -7.34 -2.38 5.29
N MET A 100 -7.87 -1.87 6.39
CA MET A 100 -9.28 -2.02 6.76
C MET A 100 -10.21 -1.36 5.73
N GLU A 101 -9.88 -0.17 5.24
CA GLU A 101 -10.65 0.50 4.17
C GLU A 101 -10.55 -0.25 2.84
N THR A 102 -9.37 -0.76 2.51
CA THR A 102 -9.09 -1.46 1.25
C THR A 102 -9.76 -2.84 1.20
N LEU A 103 -9.62 -3.63 2.27
CA LEU A 103 -10.13 -4.99 2.37
C LEU A 103 -11.58 -5.04 2.86
N GLY A 104 -12.05 -4.03 3.58
CA GLY A 104 -13.43 -3.96 4.09
C GLY A 104 -13.80 -5.19 4.92
N LYS A 105 -14.94 -5.82 4.59
CA LYS A 105 -15.43 -7.06 5.27
C LYS A 105 -14.76 -8.33 4.75
N ASP A 106 -13.93 -8.25 3.72
CA ASP A 106 -13.31 -9.42 3.08
C ASP A 106 -12.17 -10.03 3.92
N CYS A 107 -11.79 -9.37 5.03
CA CYS A 107 -10.85 -9.90 6.02
C CYS A 107 -11.54 -10.02 7.39
N SER A 108 -11.62 -11.24 7.92
CA SER A 108 -12.37 -11.53 9.15
C SER A 108 -11.60 -11.22 10.44
N LYS A 109 -10.26 -11.04 10.37
CA LYS A 109 -9.37 -10.71 11.49
C LYS A 109 -8.12 -9.94 11.02
N LEU A 110 -8.17 -8.61 11.16
CA LEU A 110 -7.02 -7.68 11.13
C LEU A 110 -6.68 -7.29 12.58
#